data_AF-A0A2D6W259-F1
#
_entry.id   AF-A0A2D6W259-F1
#
_cell.length_a   1.000
_cell.length_b   1.000
_cell.length_c   1.000
_cell.angle_alpha   90.00
_cell.angle_beta   90.00
_cell.angle_gamma   90.00
#
_symmetry.space_group_name_H-M   'P 1'
#
loop_
_entity.id
_entity.type
_entity.pdbx_description
1 polymer ?
#
loop_
_entity_poly.entity_id
_entity_poly.type
_entity_poly.pdbx_seq_one_letter_code
_entity_poly.pdbx_strand_id
1 'polypeptide(L)'
;MELQDISHITPEEEARKNPERTEITEDSLGSVGKAKLEALETSISEIEELIEERENLSEEVFKDGEKTKREISNFILANEKADNSLEKQDALIGLRQKQVDMTELQLNERVTCWKDVAVLKKELRDKEQEFTEKTERMKVISEILE
;
A
#
# COMPACT_ATOMS: atom_id res chain seq x y z
N MET A 1 -15.46 -63.12 55.41
CA MET A 1 -14.60 -63.05 54.22
C MET A 1 -15.50 -63.40 53.05
N GLU A 2 -16.10 -62.36 52.45
CA GLU A 2 -16.97 -62.47 51.29
C GLU A 2 -16.34 -61.63 50.19
N LEU A 3 -16.09 -62.26 49.05
CA LEU A 3 -15.58 -61.62 47.85
C LEU A 3 -16.75 -60.89 47.19
N GLN A 4 -16.65 -59.57 47.02
CA GLN A 4 -17.58 -58.80 46.20
C GLN A 4 -17.08 -58.72 44.75
N ASP A 5 -18.03 -59.01 43.87
CA ASP A 5 -17.98 -59.13 42.42
C ASP A 5 -17.79 -57.75 41.75
N ILE A 6 -16.84 -57.64 40.81
CA ILE A 6 -16.48 -56.40 40.09
C ILE A 6 -17.14 -56.31 38.69
N SER A 7 -18.31 -56.92 38.51
CA SER A 7 -19.00 -56.96 37.21
C SER A 7 -19.92 -55.77 36.89
N HIS A 8 -19.82 -54.64 37.60
CA HIS A 8 -20.55 -53.41 37.28
C HIS A 8 -19.63 -52.19 37.21
N ILE A 9 -18.84 -52.10 36.14
CA ILE A 9 -18.38 -50.81 35.62
C ILE A 9 -19.36 -50.44 34.50
N THR A 10 -20.32 -49.60 34.85
CA THR A 10 -21.19 -48.92 33.89
C THR A 10 -20.36 -47.98 33.02
N PRO A 11 -20.61 -47.91 31.70
CA PRO A 11 -19.87 -47.03 30.79
C PRO A 11 -20.43 -45.60 30.89
N GLU A 12 -20.13 -44.92 31.99
CA GLU A 12 -20.37 -43.49 32.18
C GLU A 12 -19.04 -42.77 32.33
N GLU A 13 -18.27 -42.63 31.25
CA GLU A 13 -17.23 -41.59 31.11
C GLU A 13 -16.51 -41.62 29.74
N GLU A 14 -17.27 -41.68 28.64
CA GLU A 14 -16.78 -41.12 27.37
C GLU A 14 -17.94 -40.39 26.70
N ALA A 15 -18.37 -39.30 27.33
CA ALA A 15 -18.98 -38.21 26.60
C ALA A 15 -17.92 -37.69 25.62
N ARG A 16 -17.84 -38.34 24.45
CA ARG A 16 -17.29 -37.76 23.24
C ARG A 16 -18.04 -36.46 23.04
N LYS A 17 -17.45 -35.34 23.49
CA LYS A 17 -17.79 -34.02 22.99
C LYS A 17 -17.52 -34.09 21.49
N ASN A 18 -18.56 -34.45 20.73
CA ASN A 18 -18.68 -34.06 19.35
C ASN A 18 -18.34 -32.57 19.33
N PRO A 19 -17.36 -32.10 18.54
CA PRO A 19 -17.27 -30.67 18.31
C PRO A 19 -18.64 -30.27 17.77
N GLU A 20 -19.34 -29.38 18.49
CA GLU A 20 -20.60 -28.81 18.02
C GLU A 20 -20.39 -28.42 16.58
N ARG A 21 -21.06 -29.16 15.68
CA ARG A 21 -21.01 -28.90 14.25
C ARG A 21 -21.62 -27.53 14.10
N THR A 22 -20.77 -26.50 13.97
CA THR A 22 -21.21 -25.14 13.77
C THR A 22 -21.99 -25.17 12.46
N GLU A 23 -23.32 -25.08 12.54
CA GLU A 23 -24.16 -25.04 11.35
C GLU A 23 -23.79 -23.78 10.59
N ILE A 24 -23.11 -23.96 9.45
CA ILE A 24 -22.89 -22.89 8.49
C ILE A 24 -24.26 -22.60 7.91
N THR A 25 -24.93 -21.57 8.42
CA THR A 25 -26.14 -21.04 7.82
C THR A 25 -25.78 -20.19 6.60
N GLU A 26 -26.66 -20.15 5.62
CA GLU A 26 -26.50 -19.34 4.41
C GLU A 26 -26.24 -17.84 4.75
N ASP A 27 -26.95 -17.32 5.75
CA ASP A 27 -26.73 -15.97 6.30
C ASP A 27 -25.30 -15.76 6.87
N SER A 28 -24.75 -16.79 7.52
CA SER A 28 -23.37 -16.75 8.05
C SER A 28 -22.32 -16.76 6.93
N LEU A 29 -22.56 -17.49 5.84
CA LEU A 29 -21.63 -17.56 4.72
C LEU A 29 -21.68 -16.29 3.87
N GLY A 30 -22.88 -15.78 3.59
CA GLY A 30 -23.10 -14.55 2.84
C GLY A 30 -22.51 -13.33 3.53
N SER A 31 -22.70 -13.19 4.85
CA SER A 31 -22.15 -12.07 5.63
C SER A 31 -20.61 -12.06 5.66
N VAL A 32 -19.97 -13.21 5.83
CA VAL A 32 -18.50 -13.31 5.82
C VAL A 32 -17.92 -13.02 4.44
N GLY A 33 -18.55 -13.52 3.37
CA GLY A 33 -18.07 -13.26 2.02
C GLY A 33 -18.26 -11.80 1.61
N LYS A 34 -19.37 -11.16 2.03
CA LYS A 34 -19.60 -9.71 1.82
C LYS A 34 -18.55 -8.86 2.53
N ALA A 35 -18.27 -9.15 3.81
CA ALA A 35 -17.23 -8.43 4.57
C ALA A 35 -15.84 -8.55 3.93
N LYS A 36 -15.52 -9.73 3.34
CA LYS A 36 -14.25 -9.92 2.62
C LYS A 36 -14.19 -9.14 1.30
N LEU A 37 -15.31 -8.98 0.61
CA LEU A 37 -15.39 -8.15 -0.61
C LEU A 37 -15.28 -6.66 -0.27
N GLU A 38 -15.96 -6.20 0.78
CA GLU A 38 -15.85 -4.81 1.27
C GLU A 38 -14.41 -4.47 1.69
N ALA A 39 -13.72 -5.40 2.35
CA ALA A 39 -12.31 -5.22 2.71
C ALA A 39 -11.39 -5.14 1.48
N LEU A 40 -11.68 -5.92 0.43
CA LEU A 40 -10.93 -5.87 -0.83
C LEU A 40 -11.19 -4.57 -1.59
N GLU A 41 -12.45 -4.11 -1.64
CA GLU A 41 -12.84 -2.84 -2.23
C GLU A 41 -12.14 -1.67 -1.53
N THR A 42 -12.13 -1.67 -0.19
CA THR A 42 -11.40 -0.68 0.60
C THR A 42 -9.90 -0.69 0.27
N SER A 43 -9.29 -1.87 0.21
CA SER A 43 -7.87 -2.01 -0.13
C SER A 43 -7.55 -1.52 -1.55
N ILE A 44 -8.47 -1.69 -2.51
CA ILE A 44 -8.32 -1.16 -3.88
C ILE A 44 -8.32 0.37 -3.84
N SER A 45 -9.31 0.98 -3.17
CA SER A 45 -9.40 2.43 -3.05
C SER A 45 -8.19 3.04 -2.34
N GLU A 46 -7.69 2.41 -1.28
CA GLU A 46 -6.47 2.85 -0.60
C GLU A 46 -5.24 2.84 -1.53
N ILE A 47 -5.10 1.83 -2.41
CA ILE A 47 -4.00 1.79 -3.37
C ILE A 47 -4.13 2.90 -4.43
N GLU A 48 -5.35 3.18 -4.88
CA GLU A 48 -5.61 4.30 -5.81
C GLU A 48 -5.23 5.65 -5.20
N GLU A 49 -5.63 5.89 -3.94
CA GLU A 49 -5.25 7.09 -3.18
C GLU A 49 -3.73 7.19 -3.04
N LEU A 50 -3.05 6.09 -2.69
CA LEU A 50 -1.58 6.08 -2.57
C LEU A 50 -0.86 6.39 -3.89
N ILE A 51 -1.42 5.96 -5.03
CA ILE A 51 -0.87 6.31 -6.35
C ILE A 51 -1.00 7.82 -6.58
N GLU A 52 -2.17 8.39 -6.32
CA GLU A 52 -2.42 9.83 -6.48
C GLU A 52 -1.52 10.66 -5.56
N GLU A 53 -1.46 10.33 -4.27
CA GLU A 53 -0.61 11.00 -3.29
C GLU A 53 0.88 10.93 -3.69
N ARG A 54 1.33 9.78 -4.19
CA ARG A 54 2.73 9.60 -4.61
C ARG A 54 3.09 10.44 -5.83
N GLU A 55 2.18 10.54 -6.80
CA GLU A 55 2.36 11.37 -8.00
C GLU A 55 2.33 12.86 -7.63
N ASN A 56 1.42 13.28 -6.75
CA ASN A 56 1.33 14.64 -6.25
C ASN A 56 2.60 15.06 -5.49
N LEU A 57 3.12 14.20 -4.60
CA LEU A 57 4.36 14.46 -3.87
C LEU A 57 5.55 14.66 -4.82
N SER A 58 5.64 13.85 -5.88
CA SER A 58 6.67 14.01 -6.90
C SER A 58 6.55 15.38 -7.57
N GLU A 59 5.34 15.79 -7.95
CA GLU A 59 5.12 17.10 -8.56
C GLU A 59 5.52 18.27 -7.64
N GLU A 60 5.24 18.17 -6.33
CA GLU A 60 5.65 19.16 -5.33
C GLU A 60 7.17 19.27 -5.22
N VAL A 61 7.88 18.15 -5.14
CA VAL A 61 9.35 18.12 -5.13
C VAL A 61 9.92 18.79 -6.38
N PHE A 62 9.31 18.55 -7.54
CA PHE A 62 9.71 19.22 -8.78
C PHE A 62 9.48 20.73 -8.73
N LYS A 63 8.31 21.18 -8.27
CA LYS A 63 7.98 22.61 -8.12
C LYS A 63 8.98 23.32 -7.19
N ASP A 64 9.31 22.72 -6.05
CA ASP A 64 10.27 23.26 -5.09
C ASP A 64 11.71 23.29 -5.65
N GLY A 65 12.11 22.24 -6.36
CA GLY A 65 13.39 22.20 -7.06
C GLY A 65 13.52 23.29 -8.12
N GLU A 66 12.49 23.53 -8.93
CA GLU A 66 12.47 24.62 -9.92
C GLU A 66 12.50 26.00 -9.29
N LYS A 67 11.74 26.20 -8.20
CA LYS A 67 11.75 27.45 -7.44
C LYS A 67 13.15 27.75 -6.92
N THR A 68 13.79 26.77 -6.29
CA THR A 68 15.14 26.91 -5.74
C THR A 68 16.16 27.21 -6.84
N LYS A 69 16.12 26.50 -7.98
CA LYS A 69 17.00 26.78 -9.12
C LYS A 69 16.82 28.19 -9.66
N ARG A 70 15.59 28.69 -9.72
CA ARG A 70 15.29 30.06 -10.15
C ARG A 70 15.84 31.10 -9.18
N GLU A 71 15.70 30.89 -7.89
CA GLU A 71 16.27 31.76 -6.85
C GLU A 71 17.80 31.81 -6.95
N ILE A 72 18.46 30.67 -7.14
CA ILE A 72 19.91 30.59 -7.36
C ILE A 72 20.30 31.35 -8.64
N SER A 73 19.61 31.11 -9.76
CA SER A 73 19.88 31.83 -11.02
C SER A 73 19.76 33.34 -10.87
N ASN A 74 18.70 33.81 -10.18
CA ASN A 74 18.50 35.23 -9.91
C ASN A 74 19.63 35.81 -9.06
N PHE A 75 20.08 35.06 -8.03
CA PHE A 75 21.19 35.47 -7.19
C PHE A 75 22.50 35.56 -7.97
N ILE A 76 22.81 34.56 -8.81
CA ILE A 76 24.01 34.57 -9.67
C ILE A 76 23.99 35.78 -10.61
N LEU A 77 22.87 36.01 -11.31
CA LEU A 77 22.72 37.13 -12.25
C LEU A 77 22.87 38.50 -11.58
N ALA A 78 22.32 38.66 -10.38
CA ALA A 78 22.45 39.90 -9.61
C ALA A 78 23.90 40.18 -9.19
N ASN A 79 24.72 39.13 -9.06
CA ASN A 79 26.08 39.23 -8.55
C ASN A 79 27.16 39.10 -9.63
N GLU A 80 26.88 38.61 -10.82
CA GLU A 80 27.89 38.42 -11.89
C GLU A 80 28.63 39.70 -12.31
N LYS A 81 28.00 40.88 -12.18
CA LYS A 81 28.56 42.16 -12.64
C LYS A 81 29.25 42.99 -11.57
N ALA A 82 29.10 42.62 -10.30
CA ALA A 82 29.77 43.31 -9.20
C ALA A 82 31.14 42.65 -8.94
N ASP A 83 32.14 43.43 -8.56
CA ASP A 83 33.47 43.06 -8.02
C ASP A 83 34.03 41.63 -8.30
N ASN A 84 35.16 41.54 -9.00
CA ASN A 84 35.77 40.28 -9.47
C ASN A 84 36.72 39.63 -8.44
N SER A 85 36.28 39.46 -7.20
CA SER A 85 37.08 38.70 -6.22
C SER A 85 37.06 37.20 -6.55
N LEU A 86 38.18 36.51 -6.29
CA LEU A 86 38.30 35.06 -6.47
C LEU A 86 37.28 34.30 -5.60
N GLU A 87 37.16 34.70 -4.33
CA GLU A 87 36.23 34.11 -3.35
C GLU A 87 34.78 34.14 -3.85
N LYS A 88 34.39 35.23 -4.51
CA LYS A 88 33.06 35.36 -5.09
C LYS A 88 32.87 34.44 -6.29
N GLN A 89 33.87 34.35 -7.18
CA GLN A 89 33.81 33.45 -8.32
C GLN A 89 33.66 32.00 -7.86
N ASP A 90 34.40 31.59 -6.83
CA ASP A 90 34.28 30.26 -6.21
C ASP A 90 32.88 30.02 -5.64
N ALA A 91 32.30 31.00 -4.95
CA ALA A 91 30.92 30.92 -4.43
C ALA A 91 29.89 30.78 -5.56
N LEU A 92 30.03 31.52 -6.67
CA LEU A 92 29.14 31.41 -7.83
C LEU A 92 29.27 30.05 -8.53
N ILE A 93 30.49 29.50 -8.62
CA ILE A 93 30.72 28.13 -9.13
C ILE A 93 30.02 27.12 -8.21
N GLY A 94 30.15 27.26 -6.88
CA GLY A 94 29.46 26.42 -5.91
C GLY A 94 27.94 26.45 -6.06
N LEU A 95 27.36 27.63 -6.30
CA LEU A 95 25.92 27.76 -6.57
C LEU A 95 25.51 27.08 -7.89
N ARG A 96 26.29 27.19 -8.95
CA ARG A 96 26.04 26.46 -10.21
C ARG A 96 26.10 24.95 -10.01
N GLN A 97 27.06 24.46 -9.23
CA GLN A 97 27.14 23.05 -8.87
C GLN A 97 25.88 22.61 -8.11
N LYS A 98 25.39 23.42 -7.16
CA LYS A 98 24.14 23.13 -6.44
C LYS A 98 22.91 23.03 -7.36
N GLN A 99 22.88 23.78 -8.47
CA GLN A 99 21.81 23.62 -9.49
C GLN A 99 21.90 22.29 -10.24
N VAL A 100 23.13 21.80 -10.50
CA VAL A 100 23.35 20.47 -11.08
C VAL A 100 22.91 19.39 -10.09
N ASP A 101 23.34 19.49 -8.82
CA ASP A 101 22.93 18.56 -7.76
C ASP A 101 21.40 18.51 -7.64
N MET A 102 20.71 19.66 -7.71
CA MET A 102 19.24 19.73 -7.67
C MET A 102 18.60 19.01 -8.86
N THR A 103 19.18 19.14 -10.04
CA THR A 103 18.69 18.46 -11.25
C THR A 103 18.86 16.95 -11.12
N GLU A 104 19.98 16.49 -10.55
CA GLU A 104 20.19 15.08 -10.25
C GLU A 104 19.16 14.55 -9.25
N LEU A 105 18.86 15.30 -8.18
CA LEU A 105 17.82 14.94 -7.21
C LEU A 105 16.44 14.82 -7.86
N GLN A 106 16.06 15.78 -8.72
CA GLN A 106 14.79 15.73 -9.46
C GLN A 106 14.73 14.51 -10.41
N LEU A 107 15.83 14.17 -11.09
CA LEU A 107 15.89 12.97 -11.94
C LEU A 107 15.74 11.68 -11.13
N ASN A 108 16.41 11.60 -9.98
CA ASN A 108 16.28 10.47 -9.06
C ASN A 108 14.84 10.34 -8.53
N GLU A 109 14.20 11.46 -8.19
CA GLU A 109 12.80 11.46 -7.78
C GLU A 109 11.88 10.96 -8.89
N ARG A 110 12.09 11.39 -10.14
CA ARG A 110 11.31 10.90 -11.29
C ARG A 110 11.39 9.39 -11.45
N VAL A 111 12.60 8.84 -11.36
CA VAL A 111 12.82 7.40 -11.50
C VAL A 111 12.21 6.64 -10.32
N THR A 112 12.34 7.18 -9.11
CA THR A 112 11.81 6.57 -7.88
C THR A 112 10.28 6.57 -7.89
N CYS A 113 9.65 7.72 -8.15
CA CYS A 113 8.20 7.83 -8.30
C CYS A 113 7.66 6.86 -9.35
N TRP A 114 8.31 6.76 -10.52
CA TRP A 114 7.90 5.80 -11.54
C TRP A 114 7.95 4.34 -11.06
N LYS A 115 9.00 3.95 -10.32
CA LYS A 115 9.12 2.61 -9.75
C LYS A 115 8.03 2.34 -8.72
N ASP A 116 7.81 3.28 -7.79
CA ASP A 116 6.81 3.17 -6.74
C ASP A 116 5.41 3.00 -7.34
N VAL A 117 5.03 3.88 -8.28
CA VAL A 117 3.75 3.82 -8.99
C VAL A 117 3.62 2.52 -9.79
N ALA A 118 4.69 2.03 -10.42
CA ALA A 118 4.65 0.76 -11.14
C ALA A 118 4.38 -0.44 -10.22
N VAL A 119 4.94 -0.43 -9.00
CA VAL A 119 4.67 -1.44 -7.97
C VAL A 119 3.23 -1.35 -7.48
N LEU A 120 2.75 -0.15 -7.12
CA LEU A 120 1.37 0.06 -6.68
C LEU A 120 0.36 -0.35 -7.76
N LYS A 121 0.60 0.02 -9.02
CA LYS A 121 -0.26 -0.40 -10.16
C LYS A 121 -0.26 -1.91 -10.38
N LYS A 122 0.84 -2.60 -10.03
CA LYS A 122 0.85 -4.07 -10.07
C LYS A 122 -0.02 -4.64 -8.97
N GLU A 123 0.14 -4.15 -7.74
CA GLU A 123 -0.68 -4.58 -6.60
C GLU A 123 -2.17 -4.31 -6.83
N LEU A 124 -2.51 -3.13 -7.38
CA LEU A 124 -3.87 -2.78 -7.77
C LEU A 124 -4.48 -3.83 -8.71
N ARG A 125 -3.78 -4.18 -9.80
CA ARG A 125 -4.26 -5.20 -10.75
C ARG A 125 -4.46 -6.56 -10.08
N ASP A 126 -3.53 -6.95 -9.20
CA ASP A 126 -3.62 -8.22 -8.47
C ASP A 126 -4.87 -8.22 -7.55
N LYS A 127 -5.18 -7.09 -6.90
CA LYS A 127 -6.37 -6.91 -6.05
C LYS A 127 -7.67 -6.83 -6.82
N GLU A 128 -7.71 -6.11 -7.93
CA GLU A 128 -8.86 -6.04 -8.84
C GLU A 128 -9.21 -7.42 -9.40
N GLN A 129 -8.20 -8.21 -9.78
CA GLN A 129 -8.40 -9.58 -10.22
C GLN A 129 -8.99 -10.44 -9.08
N GLU A 130 -8.41 -10.37 -7.87
CA GLU A 130 -8.93 -11.08 -6.70
C GLU A 130 -10.39 -10.71 -6.40
N PHE A 131 -10.72 -9.41 -6.43
CA PHE A 131 -12.07 -8.91 -6.20
C PHE A 131 -13.06 -9.45 -7.24
N THR A 132 -12.67 -9.43 -8.52
CA THR A 132 -13.49 -9.95 -9.63
C THR A 132 -13.75 -11.43 -9.45
N GLU A 133 -12.71 -12.24 -9.22
CA GLU A 133 -12.85 -13.69 -9.03
C GLU A 133 -13.74 -14.03 -7.82
N LYS A 134 -13.63 -13.28 -6.70
CA LYS A 134 -14.46 -13.54 -5.52
C LYS A 134 -15.90 -13.10 -5.71
N THR A 135 -16.12 -12.00 -6.42
CA THR A 135 -17.47 -11.52 -6.75
C THR A 135 -18.19 -12.53 -7.64
N GLU A 136 -17.52 -13.05 -8.66
CA GLU A 136 -18.05 -14.11 -9.53
C GLU A 136 -18.37 -15.39 -8.76
N ARG A 137 -17.45 -15.84 -7.89
CA ARG A 137 -17.68 -17.02 -7.04
C ARG A 137 -18.87 -16.82 -6.09
N MET A 138 -18.99 -15.63 -5.49
CA MET A 138 -20.11 -15.31 -4.61
C MET A 138 -21.44 -15.38 -5.36
N LYS A 139 -21.48 -14.81 -6.57
CA LYS A 139 -22.67 -14.86 -7.42
C LYS A 139 -23.10 -16.30 -7.73
N VAL A 140 -22.16 -17.16 -8.10
CA VAL A 140 -22.44 -18.59 -8.38
C VAL A 140 -22.94 -19.30 -7.11
N ILE A 141 -22.36 -19.02 -5.95
CA ILE A 141 -22.82 -19.60 -4.68
C ILE A 141 -24.25 -19.17 -4.36
N SER A 142 -24.57 -17.88 -4.54
CA SER A 142 -25.94 -17.38 -4.37
C SER A 142 -26.92 -18.05 -5.33
N GLU A 143 -26.56 -18.23 -6.60
CA GLU A 143 -27.40 -18.95 -7.58
C GLU A 143 -27.61 -20.43 -7.25
N ILE A 144 -26.72 -21.06 -6.47
CA ILE A 144 -26.84 -22.47 -6.04
C ILE A 144 -27.70 -22.61 -4.78
N LEU A 145 -27.69 -21.60 -3.92
CA LEU A 145 -28.39 -21.62 -2.64
C LEU A 145 -29.85 -21.10 -2.73
N GLU A 146 -30.17 -20.30 -3.77
CA GLU A 146 -31.55 -20.01 -4.20
C GLU A 146 -32.30 -21.25 -4.73
#